data_AF-A0A2H6N2G2-F1
#
_entry.id   AF-A0A2H6N2G2-F1
#
_cell.length_a   1.000
_cell.length_b   1.000
_cell.length_c   1.000
_cell.angle_alpha   90.00
_cell.angle_beta   90.00
_cell.angle_gamma   90.00
#
_symmetry.space_group_name_H-M   'P 1'
#
loop_
_entity.id
_entity.type
_entity.pdbx_description
1 polymer ?
#
loop_
_entity_poly.entity_id
_entity_poly.type
_entity_poly.pdbx_seq_one_letter_code
_entity_poly.pdbx_strand_id
1 'polypeptide(L)'
;MLQPTSLLPYKNILFAGAFIHIFYFCRDIPVDFKYIAEPSMHSMPAVTLSPNGKWLACQSMDNQILIFGAQNRFRLNKKKIFKGHMVAGYACQVDFSPDMSYVTSGDADGKLNIWDWKTTKLYSRLKAHDKVCIGAVWHPHETSKVITCGWDGLIKLWD
;
A
#
# COMPACT_ATOMS: atom_id res chain seq x y z
N MET A 1 0.27 39.93 -11.17
CA MET A 1 -0.43 38.74 -11.69
C MET A 1 0.52 37.56 -11.50
N LEU A 2 0.43 36.85 -10.37
CA LEU A 2 1.30 35.72 -10.07
C LEU A 2 0.47 34.44 -10.14
N GLN A 3 0.89 33.51 -11.00
CA GLN A 3 0.31 32.18 -11.13
C GLN A 3 0.54 31.36 -9.84
N PRO A 4 -0.43 30.58 -9.35
CA PRO A 4 -0.21 29.68 -8.23
C PRO A 4 0.54 28.43 -8.74
N THR A 5 1.81 28.33 -8.39
CA THR A 5 2.65 27.15 -8.61
C THR A 5 2.32 26.07 -7.55
N SER A 6 1.82 24.93 -8.04
CA SER A 6 1.85 23.58 -7.46
C SER A 6 2.09 23.44 -5.95
N LEU A 7 1.02 23.45 -5.16
CA LEU A 7 1.04 23.04 -3.75
C LEU A 7 0.05 21.88 -3.55
N LEU A 8 0.50 20.74 -3.04
CA LEU A 8 -0.32 19.91 -2.17
C LEU A 8 0.44 19.46 -0.90
N PRO A 9 0.92 20.37 -0.03
CA PRO A 9 1.64 20.01 1.18
C PRO A 9 0.75 19.77 2.43
N TYR A 10 -0.58 19.69 2.32
CA TYR A 10 -1.49 19.70 3.50
C TYR A 10 -2.47 18.52 3.62
N LYS A 11 -2.27 17.41 2.91
CA LYS A 11 -3.14 16.22 3.01
C LYS A 11 -2.34 15.00 3.50
N ASN A 12 -2.28 14.83 4.81
CA ASN A 12 -1.80 13.60 5.42
C ASN A 12 -2.99 12.66 5.64
N ILE A 13 -2.93 11.48 5.02
CA ILE A 13 -3.99 10.47 5.12
C ILE A 13 -3.61 9.52 6.25
N LEU A 14 -4.44 9.41 7.27
CA LEU A 14 -4.23 8.54 8.44
C LEU A 14 -5.28 7.44 8.46
N PHE A 15 -4.86 6.21 8.20
CA PHE A 15 -5.74 5.06 8.25
C PHE A 15 -5.86 4.55 9.69
N ALA A 16 -7.09 4.36 10.17
CA ALA A 16 -7.37 3.90 11.52
C ALA A 16 -8.22 2.62 11.44
N GLY A 17 -7.57 1.46 11.43
CA GLY A 17 -8.22 0.15 11.52
C GLY A 17 -9.16 -0.18 10.35
N ALA A 18 -10.44 -0.45 10.64
CA ALA A 18 -11.47 -0.84 9.66
C ALA A 18 -12.06 0.32 8.86
N PHE A 19 -11.66 1.56 9.18
CA PHE A 19 -12.19 2.75 8.53
C PHE A 19 -11.07 3.63 8.00
N ILE A 20 -11.36 4.31 6.88
CA ILE A 20 -10.45 5.28 6.32
C ILE A 20 -10.90 6.66 6.76
N HIS A 21 -10.12 7.29 7.63
CA HIS A 21 -10.23 8.71 7.93
C HIS A 21 -9.20 9.48 7.11
N ILE A 22 -9.64 10.50 6.39
CA ILE A 22 -8.75 11.40 5.69
C ILE A 22 -8.81 12.73 6.39
N PHE A 23 -7.67 13.16 6.92
CA PHE A 23 -7.53 14.44 7.59
C PHE A 23 -6.90 15.46 6.64
N TYR A 24 -7.36 16.69 6.76
CA TYR A 24 -6.66 17.85 6.25
C TYR A 24 -6.08 18.61 7.43
N PHE A 25 -4.80 18.95 7.36
CA PHE A 25 -4.17 19.75 8.41
C PHE A 25 -4.22 21.22 8.01
N CYS A 26 -5.00 22.00 8.77
CA CYS A 26 -4.98 23.46 8.68
C CYS A 26 -4.27 23.98 9.93
N ARG A 27 -3.06 24.55 9.78
CA ARG A 27 -2.26 25.09 10.90
C ARG A 27 -2.11 24.09 12.05
N ASP A 28 -1.64 22.88 11.74
CA ASP A 28 -1.39 21.78 12.68
C ASP A 28 -2.62 21.20 13.41
N ILE A 29 -3.83 21.64 13.04
CA ILE A 29 -5.07 21.05 13.54
C ILE A 29 -5.57 19.99 12.55
N PRO A 30 -5.72 18.71 12.96
CA PRO A 30 -6.32 17.69 12.12
C PRO A 30 -7.82 17.92 12.03
N VAL A 31 -8.31 18.19 10.82
CA VAL A 31 -9.75 18.27 10.54
C VAL A 31 -10.12 17.09 9.65
N ASP A 32 -11.13 16.30 10.07
CA ASP A 32 -11.65 15.22 9.28
C ASP A 32 -12.35 15.77 8.02
N PHE A 33 -11.78 15.44 6.87
CA PHE A 33 -12.31 15.89 5.58
C PHE A 33 -13.19 14.83 4.95
N LYS A 34 -12.86 13.55 5.17
CA LYS A 34 -13.59 12.45 4.56
C LYS A 34 -13.49 11.17 5.36
N TYR A 35 -14.65 10.52 5.51
CA TYR A 35 -14.79 9.20 6.10
C TYR A 35 -15.24 8.20 5.04
N ILE A 36 -14.59 7.03 4.99
CA ILE A 36 -15.00 5.91 4.13
C ILE A 36 -15.09 4.67 5.02
N ALA A 37 -16.32 4.16 5.11
CA ALA A 37 -16.64 2.91 5.76
C ALA A 37 -17.71 2.23 4.90
N GLU A 38 -17.37 1.06 4.36
CA GLU A 38 -18.38 0.14 3.82
C GLU A 38 -18.49 -1.05 4.78
N PRO A 39 -19.69 -1.60 5.01
CA PRO A 39 -19.85 -2.75 5.90
C PRO A 39 -19.05 -3.99 5.48
N SER A 40 -18.69 -4.08 4.20
CA SER A 40 -17.85 -5.16 3.65
C SER A 40 -16.35 -4.88 3.72
N MET A 41 -15.93 -3.73 4.26
CA MET A 41 -14.50 -3.42 4.44
C MET A 41 -14.01 -3.97 5.77
N HIS A 42 -12.87 -4.65 5.72
CA HIS A 42 -12.18 -5.15 6.89
C HIS A 42 -11.04 -4.19 7.30
N SER A 43 -10.43 -4.47 8.45
CA SER A 43 -9.29 -3.71 8.97
C SER A 43 -8.17 -3.64 7.93
N MET A 44 -7.63 -2.45 7.72
CA MET A 44 -6.49 -2.21 6.84
C MET A 44 -5.31 -1.71 7.68
N PRO A 45 -4.41 -2.61 8.11
CA PRO A 45 -3.32 -2.25 9.01
C PRO A 45 -2.19 -1.49 8.29
N ALA A 46 -2.02 -1.70 6.99
CA ALA A 46 -0.92 -1.14 6.21
C ALA A 46 -1.45 -0.42 4.97
N VAL A 47 -0.96 0.81 4.77
CA VAL A 47 -1.31 1.62 3.62
C VAL A 47 -0.08 2.35 3.09
N THR A 48 0.01 2.40 1.76
CA THR A 48 1.11 3.03 1.05
C THR A 48 0.58 3.90 -0.09
N LEU A 49 1.14 5.10 -0.23
CA LEU A 49 0.87 6.01 -1.34
C LEU A 49 1.73 5.60 -2.54
N SER A 50 1.15 5.61 -3.74
CA SER A 50 1.92 5.37 -4.95
C SER A 50 2.92 6.50 -5.20
N PRO A 51 4.08 6.24 -5.85
CA PRO A 51 5.09 7.26 -6.17
C PRO A 51 4.54 8.43 -6.99
N ASN A 52 3.52 8.18 -7.82
CA ASN A 52 2.84 9.20 -8.61
C ASN A 52 1.76 9.99 -7.83
N GLY A 53 1.51 9.66 -6.57
CA GLY A 53 0.52 10.32 -5.70
C GLY A 53 -0.94 10.17 -6.15
N LYS A 54 -1.23 9.29 -7.11
CA LYS A 54 -2.60 9.10 -7.66
C LYS A 54 -3.37 8.00 -6.95
N TRP A 55 -2.69 7.03 -6.34
CA TRP A 55 -3.28 5.82 -5.81
C TRP A 55 -2.81 5.55 -4.38
N LEU A 56 -3.66 4.88 -3.62
CA LEU A 56 -3.36 4.37 -2.29
C LEU A 56 -3.58 2.87 -2.32
N ALA A 57 -2.54 2.10 -1.97
CA ALA A 57 -2.67 0.68 -1.75
C ALA A 57 -2.93 0.43 -0.27
N CYS A 58 -4.09 -0.14 0.03
CA CYS A 58 -4.46 -0.53 1.38
C CYS A 58 -4.52 -2.06 1.42
N GLN A 59 -3.77 -2.66 2.33
CA GLN A 59 -3.89 -4.08 2.55
C GLN A 59 -5.07 -4.35 3.47
N SER A 60 -6.08 -5.09 2.99
CA SER A 60 -7.19 -5.57 3.80
C SER A 60 -6.83 -6.89 4.46
N MET A 61 -7.30 -7.09 5.69
CA MET A 61 -7.23 -8.38 6.40
C MET A 61 -7.98 -9.52 5.68
N ASP A 62 -8.77 -9.22 4.63
CA ASP A 62 -9.44 -10.22 3.77
C ASP A 62 -8.53 -10.90 2.75
N ASN A 63 -7.21 -10.80 2.91
CA ASN A 63 -6.23 -11.33 1.96
C ASN A 63 -6.34 -10.64 0.58
N GLN A 64 -6.68 -9.35 0.58
CA GLN A 64 -6.79 -8.54 -0.64
C GLN A 64 -6.10 -7.20 -0.44
N ILE A 65 -5.49 -6.68 -1.50
CA ILE A 65 -5.02 -5.29 -1.54
C ILE A 65 -6.04 -4.49 -2.34
N LEU A 66 -6.60 -3.49 -1.66
CA LEU A 66 -7.61 -2.59 -2.18
C LEU A 66 -6.92 -1.28 -2.61
N ILE A 67 -7.25 -0.81 -3.81
CA ILE A 67 -6.71 0.43 -4.36
C ILE A 67 -7.73 1.55 -4.28
N PHE A 68 -7.37 2.65 -3.62
CA PHE A 68 -8.17 3.87 -3.58
C PHE A 68 -7.54 4.96 -4.45
N GLY A 69 -8.35 5.76 -5.13
CA GLY A 69 -7.85 6.94 -5.85
C GLY A 69 -7.56 8.09 -4.90
N ALA A 70 -6.31 8.52 -4.76
CA ALA A 70 -5.90 9.57 -3.81
C ALA A 70 -6.39 10.97 -4.20
N GLN A 71 -6.47 11.26 -5.50
CA GLN A 71 -6.81 12.60 -6.00
C GLN A 71 -8.33 12.80 -6.18
N ASN A 72 -9.05 11.75 -6.60
CA ASN A 72 -10.47 11.85 -6.98
C ASN A 72 -11.38 11.19 -5.94
N ARG A 73 -11.86 12.00 -5.00
CA ARG A 73 -12.89 11.62 -4.02
C ARG A 73 -12.58 10.33 -3.22
N PHE A 74 -11.33 9.86 -3.14
CA PHE A 74 -10.95 8.65 -2.37
C PHE A 74 -11.93 7.50 -2.55
N ARG A 75 -12.19 7.12 -3.80
CA ARG A 75 -13.08 6.00 -4.13
C ARG A 75 -12.27 4.74 -4.40
N LEU A 76 -12.81 3.60 -3.96
CA LEU A 76 -12.27 2.28 -4.27
C LEU A 76 -12.32 2.02 -5.77
N ASN A 77 -11.20 1.60 -6.34
CA ASN A 77 -11.12 1.17 -7.72
C ASN A 77 -11.39 -0.34 -7.82
N LYS A 78 -12.63 -0.72 -8.15
CA LYS A 78 -13.04 -2.12 -8.27
C LYS A 78 -12.27 -2.91 -9.35
N LYS A 79 -11.59 -2.23 -10.28
CA LYS A 79 -10.76 -2.88 -11.32
C LYS A 79 -9.37 -3.28 -10.82
N LYS A 80 -8.90 -2.70 -9.72
CA LYS A 80 -7.55 -2.91 -9.17
C LYS A 80 -7.68 -3.53 -7.79
N ILE A 81 -7.86 -4.85 -7.78
CA ILE A 81 -7.91 -5.67 -6.56
C ILE A 81 -6.87 -6.76 -6.73
N PHE A 82 -5.91 -6.83 -5.81
CA PHE A 82 -4.86 -7.85 -5.85
C PHE A 82 -5.17 -8.93 -4.82
N LYS A 83 -5.25 -10.17 -5.29
CA LYS A 83 -5.55 -11.36 -4.47
C LYS A 83 -4.44 -12.40 -4.63
N GLY A 84 -4.45 -13.42 -3.77
CA GLY A 84 -3.54 -14.57 -3.86
C GLY A 84 -2.37 -14.54 -2.88
N HIS A 85 -2.34 -13.58 -1.96
CA HIS A 85 -1.50 -13.58 -0.77
C HIS A 85 -2.32 -13.95 0.47
N MET A 86 -1.69 -14.40 1.54
CA MET A 86 -2.34 -14.65 2.83
C MET A 86 -1.78 -13.70 3.90
N VAL A 87 -2.62 -12.81 4.43
CA VAL A 87 -2.20 -11.78 5.38
C VAL A 87 -3.15 -11.68 6.59
N ALA A 88 -4.13 -12.57 6.69
CA ALA A 88 -5.03 -12.63 7.84
C ALA A 88 -4.26 -12.61 9.18
N GLY A 89 -4.49 -11.56 9.97
CA GLY A 89 -3.88 -11.38 11.29
C GLY A 89 -2.51 -10.71 11.32
N TYR A 90 -1.96 -10.31 10.16
CA TYR A 90 -0.65 -9.66 10.07
C TYR A 90 -0.75 -8.29 9.38
N ALA A 91 0.11 -7.37 9.79
CA ALA A 91 0.24 -6.04 9.19
C ALA A 91 1.34 -6.05 8.14
N CYS A 92 1.14 -6.76 7.02
CA CYS A 92 2.18 -6.84 6.00
C CYS A 92 2.20 -5.55 5.16
N GLN A 93 3.34 -4.88 5.06
CA GLN A 93 3.45 -3.70 4.23
C GLN A 93 3.29 -4.06 2.75
N VAL A 94 2.64 -3.13 2.06
CA VAL A 94 2.51 -3.09 0.61
C VAL A 94 3.40 -2.00 0.08
N ASP A 95 4.00 -2.21 -1.07
CA ASP A 95 4.78 -1.16 -1.73
C ASP A 95 4.61 -1.21 -3.25
N PHE A 96 4.92 -0.08 -3.88
CA PHE A 96 4.89 0.09 -5.32
C PHE A 96 6.31 0.14 -5.86
N SER A 97 6.52 -0.46 -7.02
CA SER A 97 7.74 -0.16 -7.76
C SER A 97 7.77 1.33 -8.15
N PRO A 98 8.94 1.97 -8.21
CA PRO A 98 9.06 3.39 -8.53
C PRO A 98 8.54 3.74 -9.93
N ASP A 99 8.57 2.79 -10.87
CA ASP A 99 8.00 2.90 -12.21
C ASP A 99 6.49 2.61 -12.28
N MET A 100 5.91 2.18 -11.16
CA MET A 100 4.50 1.79 -11.02
C MET A 100 4.08 0.57 -11.86
N SER A 101 5.03 -0.25 -12.30
CA SER A 101 4.76 -1.50 -13.03
C SER A 101 4.32 -2.62 -12.09
N TYR A 102 4.78 -2.62 -10.85
CA TYR A 102 4.57 -3.71 -9.90
C TYR A 102 4.07 -3.25 -8.55
N VAL A 103 3.37 -4.16 -7.86
CA VAL A 103 3.00 -4.04 -6.45
C VAL A 103 3.59 -5.23 -5.71
N THR A 104 4.17 -4.98 -4.56
CA THR A 104 4.72 -6.00 -3.67
C THR A 104 3.96 -6.06 -2.37
N SER A 105 3.84 -7.25 -1.80
CA SER A 105 3.49 -7.41 -0.40
C SER A 105 4.15 -8.64 0.21
N GLY A 106 4.42 -8.55 1.50
CA GLY A 106 4.70 -9.72 2.32
C GLY A 106 3.46 -10.60 2.52
N ASP A 107 3.70 -11.79 3.07
CA ASP A 107 2.72 -12.85 3.32
C ASP A 107 3.02 -13.50 4.68
N ALA A 108 1.99 -14.06 5.31
CA ALA A 108 2.09 -14.86 6.53
C ALA A 108 3.02 -16.08 6.34
N ASP A 109 3.06 -16.64 5.13
CA ASP A 109 3.95 -17.76 4.78
C ASP A 109 5.42 -17.37 4.55
N GLY A 110 5.80 -16.11 4.78
CA GLY A 110 7.16 -15.62 4.49
C GLY A 110 7.46 -15.42 3.00
N LYS A 111 6.41 -15.46 2.17
CA LYS A 111 6.52 -15.23 0.73
C LYS A 111 6.43 -13.73 0.44
N LEU A 112 7.25 -13.27 -0.50
CA LEU A 112 7.08 -12.00 -1.17
C LEU A 112 6.23 -12.24 -2.42
N ASN A 113 5.06 -11.62 -2.46
CA ASN A 113 4.17 -11.66 -3.61
C ASN A 113 4.38 -10.41 -4.46
N ILE A 114 4.57 -10.60 -5.76
CA ILE A 114 4.73 -9.53 -6.74
C ILE A 114 3.57 -9.61 -7.73
N TRP A 115 2.81 -8.53 -7.86
CA TRP A 115 1.75 -8.40 -8.86
C TRP A 115 2.14 -7.41 -9.94
N ASP A 116 1.72 -7.71 -11.17
CA ASP A 116 1.74 -6.72 -12.24
C ASP A 116 0.58 -5.73 -12.05
N TRP A 117 0.90 -4.44 -11.95
CA TRP A 117 -0.06 -3.38 -11.76
C TRP A 117 -1.07 -3.31 -12.90
N LYS A 118 -0.66 -3.52 -14.16
CA LYS A 118 -1.53 -3.36 -15.33
C LYS A 118 -2.57 -4.47 -15.38
N THR A 119 -2.13 -5.72 -15.27
CA THR A 119 -3.01 -6.89 -15.41
C THR A 119 -3.65 -7.34 -14.10
N THR A 120 -3.19 -6.86 -12.94
CA THR A 120 -3.63 -7.28 -11.59
C THR A 120 -3.37 -8.75 -11.28
N LYS A 121 -2.54 -9.42 -12.09
CA LYS A 121 -2.19 -10.82 -11.91
C LYS A 121 -0.94 -10.93 -11.04
N LEU A 122 -0.88 -12.01 -10.29
CA LEU A 122 0.33 -12.39 -9.57
C LEU A 122 1.40 -12.75 -10.60
N TYR A 123 2.47 -11.97 -10.64
CA TYR A 123 3.59 -12.16 -11.56
C TYR A 123 4.59 -13.18 -11.01
N SER A 124 4.97 -13.03 -9.74
CA SER A 124 5.94 -13.92 -9.10
C SER A 124 5.66 -14.09 -7.60
N ARG A 125 6.08 -15.23 -7.07
CA ARG A 125 6.09 -15.56 -5.65
C ARG A 125 7.48 -16.00 -5.25
N LEU A 126 8.13 -15.22 -4.41
CA LEU A 126 9.48 -15.49 -3.93
C LEU A 126 9.41 -15.94 -2.48
N LYS A 127 10.01 -17.08 -2.14
CA LYS A 127 10.13 -17.48 -0.73
C LYS A 127 11.26 -16.66 -0.09
N ALA A 128 10.89 -15.57 0.57
CA ALA A 128 11.86 -14.62 1.09
C ALA A 128 12.35 -15.01 2.50
N HIS A 129 11.42 -15.36 3.38
CA HIS A 129 11.67 -15.65 4.78
C HIS A 129 11.06 -17.01 5.17
N ASP A 130 11.58 -17.64 6.24
CA ASP A 130 10.99 -18.89 6.78
C ASP A 130 9.85 -18.61 7.76
N LYS A 131 9.74 -17.37 8.24
CA LYS A 131 8.61 -16.85 9.02
C LYS A 131 7.92 -15.74 8.24
N VAL A 132 6.84 -15.20 8.81
CA VAL A 132 6.04 -14.08 8.26
C VAL A 132 6.94 -12.95 7.72
N CYS A 133 6.70 -12.57 6.47
CA CYS A 133 7.34 -11.42 5.84
C CYS A 133 6.47 -10.19 6.13
N ILE A 134 6.95 -9.26 6.95
CA ILE A 134 6.19 -8.07 7.34
C ILE A 134 6.40 -6.99 6.29
N GLY A 135 7.64 -6.64 6.01
CA GLY A 135 7.98 -5.51 5.18
C GLY A 135 8.51 -5.95 3.83
N ALA A 136 8.09 -5.23 2.79
CA ALA A 136 8.68 -5.29 1.47
C ALA A 136 8.74 -3.87 0.93
N VAL A 137 9.93 -3.39 0.63
CA VAL A 137 10.17 -2.03 0.14
C VAL A 137 10.98 -2.11 -1.14
N TRP A 138 10.50 -1.44 -2.18
CA TRP A 138 11.23 -1.25 -3.42
C TRP A 138 12.33 -0.20 -3.25
N HIS A 139 13.47 -0.44 -3.88
CA HIS A 139 14.48 0.60 -3.96
C HIS A 139 13.94 1.77 -4.80
N PRO A 140 14.04 3.03 -4.33
CA PRO A 140 13.40 4.18 -4.99
C PRO A 140 14.03 4.53 -6.35
N HIS A 141 15.29 4.14 -6.56
CA HIS A 141 16.03 4.47 -7.79
C HIS A 141 16.30 3.26 -8.68
N GLU A 142 16.34 2.05 -8.12
CA GLU A 142 16.74 0.84 -8.84
C GLU A 142 15.53 -0.09 -8.91
N THR A 143 15.02 -0.30 -10.11
CA THR A 143 13.76 -1.02 -10.33
C THR A 143 13.91 -2.54 -10.29
N SER A 144 15.11 -3.06 -10.00
CA SER A 144 15.34 -4.50 -9.78
C SER A 144 15.34 -4.85 -8.29
N LYS A 145 15.73 -3.91 -7.43
CA LYS A 145 16.01 -4.22 -6.03
C LYS A 145 14.81 -4.08 -5.11
N VAL A 146 14.61 -5.10 -4.28
CA VAL A 146 13.59 -5.14 -3.23
C VAL A 146 14.24 -5.54 -1.92
N ILE A 147 13.91 -4.83 -0.84
CA ILE A 147 14.34 -5.15 0.52
C ILE A 147 13.16 -5.75 1.26
N THR A 148 13.34 -6.93 1.85
CA THR A 148 12.33 -7.61 2.66
C THR A 148 12.78 -7.76 4.10
N CYS A 149 11.83 -7.72 5.02
CA CYS A 149 12.08 -8.04 6.43
C CYS A 149 10.99 -8.96 6.99
N GLY A 150 11.37 -9.84 7.91
CA GLY A 150 10.49 -10.85 8.49
C GLY A 150 10.67 -11.05 9.98
N TRP A 151 9.80 -11.89 10.55
CA TRP A 151 9.86 -12.31 11.97
C TRP A 151 11.02 -13.26 12.29
N ASP A 152 11.77 -13.67 11.26
CA ASP A 152 13.05 -14.37 11.42
C ASP A 152 14.17 -13.44 11.90
N GLY A 153 13.92 -12.12 11.96
CA GLY A 153 14.89 -11.12 12.38
C GLY A 153 15.93 -10.80 11.32
N LEU A 154 15.72 -11.28 10.09
CA LEU A 154 16.60 -11.04 8.97
C LEU A 154 16.04 -9.95 8.06
N ILE A 155 16.95 -9.20 7.45
CA ILE A 155 16.67 -8.29 6.35
C ILE A 155 17.39 -8.86 5.13
N LYS A 156 16.65 -9.08 4.05
CA LYS A 156 17.19 -9.64 2.80
C LYS A 156 17.02 -8.64 1.68
N LEU A 157 18.04 -8.55 0.84
CA LEU A 157 18.01 -7.77 -0.39
C LEU A 157 17.90 -8.72 -1.58
N TRP A 158 16.97 -8.42 -2.47
CA TRP A 158 16.69 -9.13 -3.71
C TRP A 158 17.06 -8.20 -4.87
N ASP A 159 17.57 -8.78 -5.96
CA ASP A 159 17.93 -8.11 -7.22
C ASP A 159 17.38 -8.94 -8.40
#